data_AF-A0A533ZM05-F1
#
_entry.id   AF-A0A533ZM05-F1
#
_cell.length_a   1.000
_cell.length_b   1.000
_cell.length_c   1.000
_cell.angle_alpha   90.00
_cell.angle_beta   90.00
_cell.angle_gamma   90.00
#
_symmetry.space_group_name_H-M   'P 1'
#
loop_
_entity.id
_entity.type
_entity.pdbx_description
1 polymer ?
#
loop_
_entity_poly.entity_id
_entity_poly.type
_entity_poly.pdbx_seq_one_letter_code
_entity_poly.pdbx_strand_id
1 'polypeptide(L)'
;RFWTAKEAVLKTVGVGLAHLTKARIDAVLDPDNLIVAYASKLWAVRHFRFQDHIVSLTHDGHEIAWNFVLEPHTLDDPVPVPPQPQA
;
A
#
# COMPACT_ATOMS: atom_id res chain seq x y z
N ARG A 1 5.99 -6.72 -6.33
CA ARG A 1 6.83 -6.38 -5.16
C ARG A 1 7.94 -5.37 -5.47
N PHE A 2 8.87 -5.65 -6.40
CA PHE A 2 10.01 -4.74 -6.64
C PHE A 2 9.61 -3.38 -7.21
N TRP A 3 8.72 -3.36 -8.20
CA TRP A 3 8.16 -2.11 -8.73
C TRP A 3 7.52 -1.28 -7.61
N THR A 4 6.55 -1.87 -6.90
CA THR A 4 5.84 -1.21 -5.78
C THR A 4 6.79 -0.74 -4.66
N ALA A 5 7.85 -1.50 -4.35
CA ALA A 5 8.87 -1.09 -3.38
C ALA A 5 9.63 0.16 -3.84
N LYS A 6 10.09 0.18 -5.09
CA LYS A 6 10.75 1.35 -5.66
C LYS A 6 9.82 2.56 -5.67
N GLU A 7 8.57 2.39 -6.06
CA GLU A 7 7.58 3.47 -6.02
C GLU A 7 7.36 4.01 -4.61
N ALA A 8 7.30 3.16 -3.58
CA ALA A 8 7.17 3.63 -2.20
C ALA A 8 8.31 4.57 -1.81
N VAL A 9 9.57 4.20 -2.14
CA VAL A 9 10.75 5.06 -1.92
C VAL A 9 10.66 6.36 -2.70
N LEU A 10 10.30 6.31 -3.99
CA LEU A 10 10.22 7.50 -4.83
C LEU A 10 9.10 8.45 -4.41
N LYS A 11 7.99 7.91 -3.88
CA LYS A 11 6.91 8.69 -3.27
C LYS A 11 7.37 9.37 -1.99
N THR A 12 8.11 8.67 -1.12
CA THR A 12 8.68 9.29 0.10
C THR A 12 9.63 10.44 -0.23
N VAL A 13 10.38 10.36 -1.34
CA VAL A 13 11.31 11.41 -1.75
C VAL A 13 10.66 12.51 -2.63
N GLY A 14 9.49 12.26 -3.22
CA GLY A 14 8.75 13.26 -4.00
C GLY A 14 9.24 13.48 -5.44
N VAL A 15 9.91 12.50 -6.05
CA VAL A 15 10.55 12.63 -7.39
C VAL A 15 9.79 11.94 -8.53
N GLY A 16 8.82 11.08 -8.21
CA GLY A 16 8.03 10.36 -9.21
C GLY A 16 8.81 9.32 -10.03
N LEU A 17 8.20 8.88 -11.14
CA LEU A 17 8.64 7.72 -11.93
C LEU A 17 9.94 7.94 -12.73
N ALA A 18 10.33 9.19 -12.99
CA ALA A 18 11.54 9.50 -13.76
C ALA A 18 12.82 8.90 -13.14
N HIS A 19 12.77 8.57 -11.85
CA HIS A 19 13.90 8.05 -11.08
C HIS A 19 13.80 6.53 -10.82
N LEU A 20 12.85 5.83 -11.43
CA LEU A 20 12.62 4.41 -11.20
C LEU A 20 13.83 3.52 -11.54
N THR A 21 14.57 3.87 -12.60
CA THR A 21 15.80 3.15 -12.99
C THR A 21 16.96 3.42 -12.04
N LYS A 22 16.92 4.53 -11.30
CA LYS A 22 17.92 4.91 -10.29
C LYS A 22 17.69 4.20 -8.96
N ALA A 23 16.44 3.90 -8.61
CA ALA A 23 16.12 3.07 -7.45
C ALA A 23 16.47 1.61 -7.72
N ARG A 24 17.30 0.99 -6.88
CA ARG A 24 17.80 -0.38 -7.05
C ARG A 24 17.44 -1.24 -5.85
N ILE A 25 17.13 -2.50 -6.09
CA ILE A 25 16.99 -3.46 -4.99
C ILE A 25 18.41 -3.76 -4.51
N ASP A 26 18.66 -3.48 -3.24
CA ASP A 26 19.95 -3.69 -2.60
C ASP A 26 20.02 -5.09 -1.96
N ALA A 27 19.00 -5.43 -1.17
CA ALA A 27 18.86 -6.73 -0.53
C ALA A 27 17.41 -7.17 -0.46
N VAL A 28 17.17 -8.47 -0.47
CA VAL A 28 15.88 -9.09 -0.11
C VAL A 28 16.13 -9.82 1.20
N LEU A 29 15.51 -9.34 2.28
CA LEU A 29 15.76 -9.86 3.63
C LEU A 29 14.88 -11.10 3.87
N ASP A 30 13.62 -11.01 3.46
CA ASP A 30 12.63 -12.09 3.58
C ASP A 30 11.48 -11.87 2.56
N PRO A 31 10.41 -12.67 2.55
CA PRO A 31 9.31 -12.52 1.59
C PRO A 31 8.61 -11.16 1.60
N ASP A 32 8.59 -10.47 2.74
CA ASP A 32 7.89 -9.22 2.98
C ASP A 32 8.83 -8.03 3.17
N ASN A 33 10.09 -8.22 3.57
CA ASN A 33 11.03 -7.13 3.82
C ASN A 33 12.17 -7.12 2.80
N LEU A 34 12.46 -5.94 2.26
CA LEU A 34 13.59 -5.72 1.35
C LEU A 34 14.20 -4.33 1.54
N ILE A 35 15.42 -4.16 1.06
CA ILE A 35 16.13 -2.88 1.06
C ILE A 35 16.21 -2.34 -0.37
N VAL A 36 15.86 -1.06 -0.53
CA VAL A 36 16.03 -0.32 -1.78
C VAL A 36 17.14 0.72 -1.59
N ALA A 37 18.16 0.68 -2.43
CA ALA A 37 19.16 1.72 -2.53
C ALA A 37 18.68 2.84 -3.46
N TYR A 38 18.65 4.07 -2.96
CA TYR A 38 18.32 5.26 -3.74
C TYR A 38 18.86 6.53 -3.09
N ALA A 39 19.42 7.43 -3.91
CA ALA A 39 20.00 8.72 -3.48
C ALA A 39 21.00 8.59 -2.32
N SER A 40 21.91 7.60 -2.42
CA SER A 40 22.92 7.29 -1.40
C SER A 40 22.36 6.90 -0.02
N LYS A 41 21.06 6.59 0.08
CA LYS A 41 20.39 6.06 1.27
C LYS A 41 19.88 4.65 1.00
N LEU A 42 19.94 3.81 2.03
CA LEU A 42 19.25 2.52 2.07
C LEU A 42 17.88 2.71 2.72
N TRP A 43 16.84 2.24 2.04
CA TRP A 43 15.46 2.35 2.48
C TRP A 43 14.91 0.98 2.81
N ALA A 44 14.53 0.77 4.06
CA ALA A 44 13.79 -0.42 4.45
C ALA A 44 12.36 -0.31 3.92
N VAL A 45 11.92 -1.36 3.22
CA VAL A 45 10.58 -1.49 2.68
C VAL A 45 9.96 -2.75 3.22
N ARG A 46 8.78 -2.61 3.82
CA ARG A 46 7.93 -3.72 4.22
C ARG A 46 6.74 -3.84 3.27
N HIS A 47 6.46 -5.06 2.89
CA HIS A 47 5.30 -5.44 2.10
C HIS A 47 4.17 -5.94 2.98
N PHE A 48 2.97 -5.80 2.43
CA PHE A 48 1.81 -6.52 2.88
C PHE A 48 1.08 -7.09 1.68
N ARG A 49 0.68 -8.36 1.76
CA ARG A 49 -0.03 -9.08 0.70
C ARG A 49 -1.46 -9.32 1.12
N PHE A 50 -2.39 -8.99 0.24
CA PHE A 50 -3.80 -9.24 0.43
C PHE A 50 -4.42 -9.69 -0.88
N GLN A 51 -4.86 -10.95 -0.93
CA GLN A 51 -5.31 -11.58 -2.17
C GLN A 51 -4.24 -11.42 -3.26
N ASP A 52 -4.60 -10.82 -4.39
CA ASP A 52 -3.70 -10.56 -5.52
C ASP A 52 -3.03 -9.17 -5.46
N HIS A 53 -3.21 -8.44 -4.36
CA HIS A 53 -2.67 -7.11 -4.15
C HIS A 53 -1.44 -7.12 -3.25
N ILE A 54 -0.54 -6.17 -3.52
CA ILE A 54 0.62 -5.90 -2.68
C ILE A 54 0.71 -4.41 -2.35
N VAL A 55 0.89 -4.14 -1.07
CA VAL A 55 1.20 -2.81 -0.53
C VAL A 55 2.68 -2.79 -0.17
N SER A 56 3.33 -1.65 -0.38
CA SER A 56 4.71 -1.41 0.07
C SER A 56 4.77 -0.13 0.90
N LEU A 57 5.46 -0.18 2.03
CA LEU A 57 5.66 0.93 2.93
C LEU A 57 7.16 1.07 3.25
N THR A 58 7.69 2.27 3.12
CA THR A 58 9.01 2.63 3.65
C THR A 58 8.90 2.89 5.14
N HIS A 59 9.92 2.48 5.90
CA HIS A 59 9.95 2.72 7.35
C HIS A 59 11.38 2.87 7.86
N ASP A 60 11.55 3.58 8.97
CA ASP A 60 12.85 3.78 9.62
C ASP A 60 12.98 2.89 10.88
N GLY A 61 12.65 1.60 10.75
CA GLY A 61 12.77 0.60 11.82
C GLY A 61 11.59 0.50 12.79
N HIS A 62 10.51 1.26 12.55
CA HIS A 62 9.28 1.14 13.33
C HIS A 62 8.59 -0.21 13.14
N GLU A 63 7.92 -0.68 14.19
CA GLU A 63 6.97 -1.79 14.09
C GLU A 63 5.75 -1.35 13.26
N ILE A 64 5.34 -2.21 12.33
CA ILE A 64 4.23 -1.95 11.42
C ILE A 64 3.17 -3.02 11.65
N ALA A 65 1.98 -2.59 12.06
CA ALA A 65 0.78 -3.42 12.16
C ALA A 65 -0.20 -3.03 11.05
N TRP A 66 -0.62 -4.01 10.26
CA TRP A 66 -1.60 -3.83 9.19
C TRP A 66 -2.99 -4.17 9.71
N ASN A 67 -3.91 -3.21 9.67
CA ASN A 67 -5.29 -3.40 10.09
C ASN A 67 -6.22 -3.25 8.90
N PHE A 68 -7.08 -4.23 8.69
CA PHE A 68 -8.22 -4.10 7.79
C PHE A 68 -9.41 -3.59 8.56
N VAL A 69 -9.90 -2.42 8.19
CA VAL A 69 -11.26 -2.03 8.53
C VAL A 69 -12.14 -2.61 7.44
N LEU A 70 -12.74 -3.76 7.72
CA LEU A 70 -13.90 -4.21 6.98
C LEU A 70 -15.02 -3.27 7.40
N GLU A 71 -15.21 -2.17 6.68
CA GLU A 71 -16.48 -1.46 6.80
C GLU A 71 -17.58 -2.48 6.47
N PRO A 72 -18.59 -2.66 7.34
CA PRO A 72 -19.80 -3.35 6.95
C PRO A 72 -20.44 -2.52 5.84
N HIS A 73 -20.12 -2.83 4.59
CA HIS A 73 -20.90 -2.35 3.47
C HIS A 73 -22.23 -3.10 3.56
N THR A 74 -23.33 -2.38 3.81
CA THR A 74 -24.75 -2.78 4.07
C THR A 74 -25.11 -2.81 5.57
N LEU A 75 -26.04 -1.99 6.08
CA LEU A 75 -27.50 -2.07 5.91
C LEU A 75 -28.18 -0.77 6.43
N ASP A 76 -28.21 0.35 5.70
CA ASP A 76 -28.99 1.53 6.19
C ASP A 76 -29.47 2.50 5.09
N ASP A 77 -29.46 2.11 3.81
CA ASP A 77 -30.28 2.86 2.84
C ASP A 77 -31.71 2.30 2.90
N PRO A 78 -32.71 3.04 3.43
CA PRO A 78 -34.08 2.59 3.37
C PRO A 78 -34.51 2.52 1.91
N VAL A 79 -34.95 1.34 1.47
CA VAL A 79 -35.65 1.17 0.20
C VAL A 79 -36.86 2.11 0.22
N PRO A 80 -37.04 3.01 -0.76
CA PRO A 80 -38.22 3.86 -0.83
C PRO A 80 -39.47 2.98 -0.91
N VAL A 81 -40.35 3.09 0.09
CA VAL A 81 -41.65 2.39 0.07
C VAL A 81 -42.48 2.98 -1.09
N PRO A 82 -42.96 2.15 -2.04
CA PRO A 82 -43.84 2.63 -3.09
C PRO A 82 -45.11 3.26 -2.48
N PRO A 83 -45.65 4.34 -3.06
CA PRO A 83 -46.88 4.94 -2.54
C PRO A 83 -48.01 3.91 -2.55
N GLN A 84 -48.59 3.64 -1.39
CA GLN A 84 -49.75 2.75 -1.29
C GLN A 84 -50.98 3.46 -1.87
N PRO A 85 -51.85 2.74 -2.61
CA PRO A 85 -53.09 3.31 -3.10
C PRO A 85 -53.95 3.79 -1.92
N GLN A 86 -54.37 5.05 -1.96
CA GLN A 86 -55.37 5.57 -1.03
C GLN A 86 -56.73 4.96 -1.39
N ALA A 87 -57.39 4.38 -0.39
CA ALA A 87 -58.75 3.82 -0.48
C ALA A 87 -59.82 4.92 -0.50
#